data_AF-A0A858WZZ7-F1
#
_entry.id   AF-A0A858WZZ7-F1
#
_cell.length_a   1.000
_cell.length_b   1.000
_cell.length_c   1.000
_cell.angle_alpha   90.00
_cell.angle_beta   90.00
_cell.angle_gamma   90.00
#
_symmetry.space_group_name_H-M   'P 1'
#
loop_
_entity.id
_entity.type
_entity.pdbx_description
1 polymer ?
#
loop_
_entity_poly.entity_id
_entity_poly.type
_entity_poly.pdbx_seq_one_letter_code
_entity_poly.pdbx_strand_id
1 'polypeptide(L)'
;MLDQDRSVLMTLYQAWRSQTISVVGEEELIEKVGHLGGAAELLDCVNRLVEEGYLGRSPTSIYLTSKGMEYGVSAGRPSAK
;
A
#
# COMPACT_ATOMS: atom_id res chain seq x y z
N MET A 1 0.08 13.43 -0.62
CA MET A 1 0.25 12.12 -1.29
C MET A 1 0.92 12.30 -2.64
N LEU A 2 2.13 11.75 -2.80
CA LEU A 2 2.89 11.73 -4.05
C LEU A 2 2.35 10.65 -5.01
N ASP A 3 2.67 10.75 -6.31
CA ASP A 3 2.29 9.72 -7.30
C ASP A 3 2.86 8.34 -6.97
N GLN A 4 4.04 8.30 -6.35
CA GLN A 4 4.65 7.07 -5.84
C GLN A 4 3.86 6.49 -4.67
N ASP A 5 3.44 7.31 -3.70
CA ASP A 5 2.61 6.88 -2.56
C ASP A 5 1.29 6.27 -3.06
N ARG A 6 0.68 6.90 -4.06
CA ARG A 6 -0.53 6.39 -4.71
C ARG A 6 -0.29 5.05 -5.39
N SER A 7 0.82 4.89 -6.10
CA SER A 7 1.16 3.65 -6.81
C SER A 7 1.43 2.49 -5.85
N VAL A 8 2.15 2.76 -4.75
CA VAL A 8 2.38 1.78 -3.67
C VAL A 8 1.05 1.38 -3.04
N LEU A 9 0.23 2.35 -2.65
CA LEU A 9 -1.06 2.11 -2.02
C LEU A 9 -2.02 1.29 -2.92
N MET A 10 -2.06 1.60 -4.22
CA MET A 10 -2.84 0.83 -5.21
C MET A 10 -2.34 -0.61 -5.35
N THR A 11 -1.02 -0.79 -5.43
CA THR A 11 -0.41 -2.13 -5.58
C THR A 11 -0.72 -3.00 -4.37
N LEU A 12 -0.57 -2.44 -3.16
CA LEU A 12 -0.91 -3.12 -1.91
C LEU A 12 -2.39 -3.46 -1.85
N TYR A 13 -3.27 -2.50 -2.20
CA TYR A 13 -4.71 -2.74 -2.24
C TYR A 13 -5.10 -3.86 -3.22
N GLN A 14 -4.52 -3.90 -4.42
CA GLN A 14 -4.80 -4.96 -5.39
C GLN A 14 -4.33 -6.33 -4.90
N ALA A 15 -3.13 -6.40 -4.30
CA ALA A 15 -2.62 -7.63 -3.73
C ALA A 15 -3.51 -8.17 -2.60
N TRP A 16 -4.09 -7.26 -1.82
CA TRP A 16 -5.04 -7.58 -0.74
C TRP A 16 -6.41 -8.01 -1.24
N ARG A 17 -6.94 -7.28 -2.23
CA ARG A 17 -8.20 -7.62 -2.87
C ARG A 17 -8.14 -9.00 -3.53
N SER A 18 -7.00 -9.37 -4.09
CA SER A 18 -6.77 -10.70 -4.65
C SER A 18 -6.61 -11.81 -3.60
N GLN A 19 -6.78 -11.49 -2.30
CA GLN A 19 -6.51 -12.35 -1.14
C GLN A 19 -5.10 -12.95 -1.14
N THR A 20 -4.17 -12.37 -1.91
CA THR A 20 -2.80 -12.83 -1.97
C THR A 20 -2.05 -12.46 -0.70
N ILE A 21 -2.53 -11.47 0.04
CA ILE A 21 -1.93 -11.05 1.30
C ILE A 21 -3.01 -10.54 2.24
N SER A 22 -2.93 -10.92 3.51
CA SER A 22 -3.71 -10.31 4.60
C SER A 22 -2.83 -9.53 5.57
N VAL A 23 -1.52 -9.78 5.58
CA VAL A 23 -0.53 -9.25 6.52
C VAL A 23 0.83 -9.28 5.79
N VAL A 24 1.35 -8.13 5.34
CA VAL A 24 2.59 -8.09 4.55
C VAL A 24 3.79 -7.93 5.50
N GLY A 25 4.77 -8.82 5.47
CA GLY A 25 6.09 -8.53 6.06
C GLY A 25 6.84 -7.46 5.27
N GLU A 26 7.85 -6.81 5.86
CA GLU A 26 8.66 -5.80 5.15
C GLU A 26 9.33 -6.39 3.90
N GLU A 27 9.78 -7.65 3.95
CA GLU A 27 10.39 -8.34 2.80
C GLU A 27 9.40 -8.57 1.65
N GLU A 28 8.22 -9.12 1.94
CA GLU A 28 7.20 -9.38 0.92
C GLU A 28 6.67 -8.06 0.32
N LEU A 29 6.63 -7.00 1.12
CA LEU A 29 6.29 -5.66 0.65
C LEU A 29 7.35 -5.19 -0.35
N ILE A 30 8.64 -5.30 -0.01
CA ILE A 30 9.73 -4.96 -0.92
C ILE A 30 9.70 -5.83 -2.19
N GLU A 31 9.36 -7.11 -2.13
CA GLU A 31 9.23 -7.92 -3.35
C GLU A 31 8.10 -7.42 -4.27
N LYS A 32 6.96 -7.01 -3.68
CA LYS A 32 5.79 -6.61 -4.47
C LYS A 32 5.85 -5.19 -4.99
N VAL A 33 6.38 -4.24 -4.20
CA VAL A 33 6.51 -2.84 -4.61
C VAL A 33 7.94 -2.45 -4.97
N GLY A 34 8.90 -3.36 -4.90
CA GLY A 34 10.32 -3.16 -5.26
C GLY A 34 10.56 -2.71 -6.69
N HIS A 35 9.62 -2.98 -7.59
CA HIS A 35 9.65 -2.48 -8.96
C HIS A 35 9.27 -0.99 -9.07
N LEU A 36 8.72 -0.39 -8.01
CA LEU A 36 8.32 1.03 -7.96
C LEU A 36 9.42 1.95 -7.44
N GLY A 37 10.53 1.44 -6.91
CA GLY A 37 11.64 2.24 -6.39
C GLY A 37 12.63 1.46 -5.52
N GLY A 38 13.65 2.14 -5.01
CA GLY A 38 14.61 1.52 -4.09
C GLY A 38 13.99 1.15 -2.74
N ALA A 39 14.54 0.15 -2.05
CA ALA A 39 14.02 -0.32 -0.76
C ALA A 39 13.90 0.83 0.27
N ALA A 40 14.87 1.75 0.31
CA ALA A 40 14.82 2.91 1.20
C ALA A 40 13.68 3.88 0.88
N GLU A 41 13.43 4.15 -0.40
CA GLU A 41 12.34 5.03 -0.86
C GLU A 41 10.96 4.42 -0.59
N LEU A 42 10.86 3.09 -0.73
CA LEU A 42 9.64 2.34 -0.42
C LEU A 42 9.35 2.33 1.07
N LEU A 43 10.36 2.15 1.92
CA LEU A 43 10.22 2.27 3.37
C LEU A 43 9.75 3.66 3.78
N ASP A 44 10.33 4.71 3.19
CA ASP A 44 9.93 6.09 3.43
C ASP A 44 8.47 6.36 2.98
N CYS A 45 8.10 5.82 1.81
CA CYS A 45 6.74 5.84 1.29
C CYS A 45 5.75 5.13 2.23
N VAL A 46 6.10 3.94 2.73
CA VAL A 46 5.27 3.19 3.67
C VAL A 46 5.10 3.97 4.97
N ASN A 47 6.18 4.54 5.51
CA ASN A 47 6.12 5.34 6.74
C ASN A 47 5.18 6.53 6.55
N ARG A 48 5.28 7.27 5.44
CA ARG A 48 4.33 8.34 5.12
C ARG A 48 2.89 7.84 5.06
N LEU A 49 2.63 6.73 4.38
CA LEU A 49 1.29 6.16 4.28
C LEU A 49 0.75 5.67 5.63
N VAL A 50 1.62 5.24 6.54
CA VAL A 50 1.27 4.92 7.94
C VAL A 50 0.93 6.20 8.72
N GLU A 51 1.74 7.24 8.61
CA GLU A 51 1.49 8.54 9.26
C GLU A 51 0.21 9.21 8.74
N GLU A 52 -0.06 9.12 7.43
CA GLU A 52 -1.30 9.58 6.83
C GLU A 52 -2.50 8.67 7.16
N GLY A 53 -2.26 7.51 7.78
CA GLY A 53 -3.27 6.58 8.26
C GLY A 53 -3.91 5.71 7.18
N TYR A 54 -3.30 5.59 6.00
CA TYR A 54 -3.73 4.64 4.96
C TYR A 54 -3.21 3.22 5.23
N LEU A 55 -2.03 3.12 5.84
CA LEU A 55 -1.45 1.88 6.30
C LEU A 55 -1.39 1.84 7.84
N GLY A 56 -1.44 0.65 8.40
CA GLY A 56 -1.14 0.35 9.79
C GLY A 56 0.13 -0.49 9.87
N ARG A 57 0.91 -0.30 10.92
CA ARG A 57 2.11 -1.10 11.19
C ARG A 57 1.95 -1.84 12.50
N SER A 58 2.26 -3.12 12.47
CA SER A 58 2.50 -3.99 13.63
C SER A 58 4.00 -4.35 13.67
N PRO A 59 4.51 -4.87 14.80
CA PRO A 59 5.93 -5.20 14.94
C PRO A 59 6.48 -6.17 13.88
N THR A 60 5.60 -6.96 13.27
CA THR A 60 5.95 -8.00 12.30
C THR A 60 5.30 -7.79 10.94
N SER A 61 4.53 -6.71 10.75
CA SER A 61 3.70 -6.59 9.56
C SER A 61 3.18 -5.20 9.26
N ILE A 62 2.82 -4.99 8.00
CA ILE A 62 2.17 -3.81 7.48
C ILE A 62 0.81 -4.23 6.93
N TYR A 63 -0.20 -3.43 7.23
CA TYR A 63 -1.57 -3.61 6.76
C TYR A 63 -2.20 -2.28 6.29
N LEU A 64 -3.39 -2.32 5.70
CA LEU A 64 -4.18 -1.25 5.11
C LEU A 64 -5.28 -1.05 6.11
N THR A 65 -5.42 0.20 6.49
CA THR A 65 -6.53 0.61 7.33
C THR A 65 -7.80 0.66 6.50
N SER A 66 -8.94 0.89 7.16
CA SER A 66 -10.20 1.19 6.48
C SER A 66 -10.02 2.34 5.48
N LYS A 67 -9.28 3.39 5.86
CA LYS A 67 -8.96 4.53 4.98
C LYS A 67 -8.18 4.13 3.73
N GLY A 68 -7.17 3.26 3.89
CA GLY A 68 -6.42 2.68 2.78
C GLY A 68 -7.30 1.86 1.82
N MET A 69 -8.20 1.04 2.38
CA MET A 69 -9.15 0.26 1.60
C MET A 69 -10.15 1.13 0.84
N GLU A 70 -10.74 2.15 1.49
CA GLU A 70 -11.67 3.09 0.87
C GLU A 70 -11.02 3.86 -0.28
N TYR A 71 -9.75 4.26 -0.10
CA TYR A 71 -8.98 4.91 -1.15
C TYR A 71 -8.74 3.97 -2.34
N GLY A 72 -8.32 2.73 -2.07
CA GLY A 72 -8.19 1.66 -3.06
C GLY A 72 -9.46 1.42 -3.88
N VAL A 73 -10.60 1.29 -3.21
CA VAL A 73 -11.92 1.12 -3.83
C VAL A 73 -12.29 2.33 -4.70
N SER A 74 -12.06 3.55 -4.20
CA SER A 74 -12.45 4.78 -4.89
C SER A 74 -11.59 5.05 -6.12
N ALA A 75 -10.30 4.76 -6.05
CA ALA A 75 -9.37 4.91 -7.17
C ALA A 75 -9.50 3.78 -8.20
N GLY A 76 -9.92 2.58 -7.78
CA GLY A 76 -10.14 1.42 -8.67
C GLY A 76 -11.50 1.40 -9.37
N ARG A 77 -12.44 2.27 -9.00
CA ARG A 77 -13.65 2.48 -9.81
C ARG A 77 -13.26 3.29 -11.05
N PRO A 78 -13.38 2.74 -12.28
CA PRO A 78 -13.40 3.62 -13.44
C PRO A 78 -14.52 4.62 -13.19
N SER A 79 -14.20 5.91 -13.26
CA SER A 79 -15.23 6.94 -13.30
C SER A 79 -16.08 6.61 -14.53
N ALA A 80 -17.22 5.97 -14.32
CA ALA A 80 -18.22 5.79 -15.35
C ALA A 80 -18.65 7.20 -15.75
N LYS A 81 -18.21 7.63 -16.92
CA LYS A 81 -18.65 8.85 -17.57
C LYS A 81 -19.08 8.50 -18.98
#